data_AF-A0AAW3WHP4-F1
#
_entry.id   AF-A0AAW3WHP4-F1
#
_cell.length_a   1.000
_cell.length_b   1.000
_cell.length_c   1.000
_cell.angle_alpha   90.00
_cell.angle_beta   90.00
_cell.angle_gamma   90.00
#
_symmetry.space_group_name_H-M   'P 1'
#
loop_
_entity.id
_entity.type
_entity.pdbx_description
1 polymer ?
#
loop_
_entity_poly.entity_id
_entity_poly.type
_entity_poly.pdbx_seq_one_letter_code
_entity_poly.pdbx_strand_id
1 'polypeptide(L)'
;LNPFESNEASFIVVSEDKIEAFVSFFRVLCIPNDPIRRLYLRGLDPEKNYSVEGFQGIFGGDELMYGGLTIPDLQGDYQSITWRIKSV
;
A
#
# COMPACT_ATOMS: atom_id res chain seq x y z
N LEU A 1 2.99 -8.53 -4.66
CA LEU A 1 1.94 -9.54 -4.39
C LEU A 1 1.30 -9.88 -5.72
N ASN A 2 1.10 -11.16 -6.02
CA ASN A 2 0.64 -11.61 -7.33
C ASN A 2 -0.78 -12.20 -7.21
N PRO A 3 -1.78 -11.68 -7.97
CA PRO A 3 -3.15 -12.17 -7.90
C PRO A 3 -3.34 -13.65 -8.33
N PHE A 4 -2.37 -14.23 -9.03
CA PHE A 4 -2.49 -15.60 -9.55
C PHE A 4 -1.83 -16.66 -8.64
N GLU A 5 -1.07 -16.23 -7.64
CA GLU A 5 -0.22 -17.13 -6.84
C GLU A 5 -0.51 -17.05 -5.34
N SER A 6 -1.29 -16.06 -4.86
CA SER A 6 -1.58 -15.90 -3.44
C SER A 6 -2.99 -15.40 -3.14
N ASN A 7 -3.42 -15.59 -1.89
CA ASN A 7 -4.70 -15.09 -1.34
C ASN A 7 -4.78 -13.54 -1.33
N GLU A 8 -3.64 -12.88 -1.46
CA GLU A 8 -3.48 -11.43 -1.41
C GLU A 8 -2.90 -10.94 -2.74
N ALA A 9 -3.36 -9.79 -3.22
CA ALA A 9 -2.83 -9.14 -4.40
C ALA A 9 -2.66 -7.64 -4.14
N SER A 10 -1.69 -7.03 -4.81
CA SER A 10 -1.56 -5.57 -4.77
C SER A 10 -1.00 -5.02 -6.06
N PHE A 11 -1.42 -3.80 -6.38
CA PHE A 11 -0.95 -3.04 -7.52
C PHE A 11 -0.64 -1.63 -7.09
N ILE A 12 0.37 -1.04 -7.72
CA ILE A 12 0.68 0.37 -7.60
C ILE A 12 0.86 0.95 -9.00
N VAL A 13 0.29 2.12 -9.22
CA VAL A 13 0.53 2.95 -10.40
C VAL A 13 1.16 4.24 -9.91
N VAL A 14 2.32 4.59 -10.45
CA VAL A 14 3.07 5.80 -10.09
C VAL A 14 3.13 6.71 -11.32
N SER A 15 2.84 7.98 -11.12
CA SER A 15 3.04 9.04 -12.13
C SER A 15 4.51 9.11 -12.58
N GLU A 16 4.75 9.55 -13.81
CA GLU A 16 6.09 9.59 -14.41
C GLU A 16 7.06 10.50 -13.62
N ASP A 17 6.56 11.64 -13.14
CA ASP A 17 7.27 12.59 -12.29
C ASP A 17 7.32 12.18 -10.81
N LYS A 18 6.70 11.05 -10.45
CA LYS A 18 6.64 10.49 -9.10
C LYS A 18 6.06 11.47 -8.08
N ILE A 19 5.12 12.33 -8.46
CA ILE A 19 4.43 13.22 -7.51
C ILE A 19 3.15 12.59 -6.95
N GLU A 20 2.62 11.59 -7.65
CA GLU A 20 1.38 10.92 -7.30
C GLU A 20 1.47 9.41 -7.54
N ALA A 21 0.88 8.63 -6.63
CA ALA A 21 0.70 7.21 -6.80
C ALA A 21 -0.67 6.74 -6.31
N PHE A 22 -1.19 5.70 -6.95
CA PHE A 22 -2.40 5.00 -6.55
C PHE A 22 -2.06 3.55 -6.21
N VAL A 23 -2.44 3.12 -5.02
CA VAL A 23 -2.16 1.78 -4.51
C VAL A 23 -3.48 1.05 -4.29
N SER A 24 -3.54 -0.23 -4.64
CA SER A 24 -4.67 -1.11 -4.35
C SER A 24 -4.17 -2.41 -3.73
N PHE A 25 -4.86 -2.86 -2.69
CA PHE A 25 -4.65 -4.16 -2.05
C PHE A 25 -5.96 -4.93 -2.00
N PHE A 26 -5.88 -6.24 -2.25
CA PHE A 26 -7.00 -7.17 -2.30
C PHE A 26 -6.68 -8.39 -1.45
N ARG A 27 -7.68 -8.88 -0.70
CA ARG A 27 -7.61 -10.16 0.02
C ARG A 27 -8.85 -10.99 -0.29
N VAL A 28 -8.65 -12.20 -0.81
CA VAL A 28 -9.73 -13.08 -1.27
C VAL A 28 -10.44 -13.74 -0.09
N LEU A 29 -9.71 -14.43 0.79
CA LEU A 29 -10.26 -15.10 1.97
C LEU A 29 -9.78 -14.41 3.25
N CYS A 30 -10.70 -14.21 4.19
CA CYS A 30 -10.38 -13.77 5.54
C CYS A 30 -9.53 -14.82 6.27
N ILE A 31 -8.58 -14.35 7.08
CA ILE A 31 -7.76 -15.21 7.93
C ILE A 31 -8.12 -14.89 9.38
N PRO A 32 -8.61 -15.86 10.17
CA PRO A 32 -8.90 -15.64 11.58
C PRO A 32 -7.61 -15.33 12.34
N ASN A 33 -7.61 -14.27 13.14
CA ASN A 33 -6.44 -13.81 13.90
C ASN A 33 -5.19 -13.62 12.99
N ASP A 34 -5.39 -12.98 11.84
CA ASP A 34 -4.32 -12.66 10.88
C ASP A 34 -3.26 -11.77 11.56
N PRO A 35 -1.96 -12.05 11.41
CA PRO A 35 -0.92 -11.13 11.84
C PRO A 35 -1.04 -9.76 11.18
N ILE A 36 -0.51 -8.73 11.85
CA ILE A 36 -0.38 -7.39 11.26
C ILE A 36 0.60 -7.47 10.09
N ARG A 37 0.15 -7.01 8.91
CA ARG A 37 0.92 -7.01 7.67
C ARG A 37 1.25 -5.59 7.23
N ARG A 38 2.35 -5.48 6.49
CA ARG A 38 2.75 -4.25 5.81
C ARG A 38 2.84 -4.46 4.31
N LEU A 39 2.35 -3.49 3.56
CA LEU A 39 2.47 -3.41 2.11
C LEU A 39 3.69 -2.55 1.75
N TYR A 40 4.72 -3.18 1.21
CA TYR A 40 5.93 -2.48 0.74
C TYR A 40 5.68 -1.91 -0.66
N LEU A 41 5.80 -0.59 -0.79
CA LEU A 41 5.57 0.09 -2.06
C LEU A 41 6.79 0.00 -2.98
N ARG A 42 6.60 0.27 -4.27
CA ARG A 42 7.65 0.25 -5.29
C ARG A 42 7.46 1.39 -6.28
N GLY A 43 8.56 1.90 -6.83
CA GLY A 43 8.54 2.91 -7.90
C GLY A 43 8.43 4.36 -7.42
N LEU A 44 8.31 4.61 -6.12
CA LEU A 44 8.38 5.96 -5.55
C LEU A 44 9.81 6.52 -5.65
N ASP A 45 9.92 7.84 -5.51
CA ASP A 45 11.20 8.52 -5.38
C ASP A 45 11.68 8.45 -3.91
N PRO A 46 12.84 7.82 -3.61
CA PRO A 46 13.33 7.69 -2.24
C PRO A 46 13.64 9.02 -1.56
N GLU A 47 13.98 10.07 -2.32
CA GLU A 47 14.37 11.37 -1.77
C GLU A 47 13.18 12.33 -1.56
N LYS A 48 11.97 11.92 -1.97
CA LYS A 48 10.75 12.72 -1.81
C LYS A 48 9.98 12.31 -0.57
N ASN A 49 9.25 13.27 -0.04
CA ASN A 49 8.30 13.07 1.04
C ASN A 49 6.88 12.97 0.46
N TYR A 50 6.06 12.09 1.04
CA TYR A 50 4.70 11.83 0.60
C TYR A 50 3.71 11.86 1.74
N SER A 51 2.50 12.33 1.43
CA SER A 51 1.30 12.15 2.23
C SER A 51 0.51 10.96 1.70
N VAL A 52 -0.05 10.15 2.60
CA VAL A 52 -0.88 8.99 2.25
C VAL A 52 -2.29 9.25 2.75
N GLU A 53 -3.28 9.22 1.85
CA GLU A 53 -4.68 9.44 2.23
C GLU A 53 -5.13 8.39 3.26
N GLY A 54 -5.71 8.84 4.36
CA GLY A 54 -6.12 7.99 5.48
C GLY A 54 -5.05 7.76 6.56
N PHE A 55 -3.81 8.22 6.35
CA PHE A 55 -2.75 8.21 7.36
C PHE A 55 -2.40 9.63 7.79
N GLN A 56 -2.14 9.81 9.09
CA GLN A 56 -1.62 11.08 9.60
C GLN A 56 -0.09 11.05 9.52
N GLY A 57 0.49 12.03 8.83
CA GLY A 57 1.93 12.21 8.74
C GLY A 57 2.43 12.43 7.32
N ILE A 58 3.74 12.63 7.24
CA ILE A 58 4.52 12.72 6.01
C ILE A 58 5.59 11.64 6.11
N PHE A 59 5.76 10.88 5.04
CA PHE A 59 6.65 9.72 4.99
C PHE A 59 7.64 9.86 3.84
N GLY A 60 8.89 9.48 4.07
CA GLY A 60 9.88 9.36 3.01
C GLY A 60 9.47 8.31 1.98
N GLY A 61 9.81 8.51 0.72
CA GLY A 61 9.57 7.50 -0.31
C GLY A 61 10.34 6.22 -0.01
N ASP A 62 11.54 6.33 0.55
CA ASP A 62 12.33 5.22 1.08
C ASP A 62 11.63 4.52 2.25
N GLU A 63 11.06 5.26 3.20
CA GLU A 63 10.27 4.71 4.31
C GLU A 63 9.07 3.90 3.80
N LEU A 64 8.34 4.40 2.81
CA LEU A 64 7.21 3.69 2.21
C LEU A 64 7.64 2.44 1.43
N MET A 65 8.84 2.44 0.86
CA MET A 65 9.39 1.31 0.11
C MET A 65 10.01 0.23 1.00
N TYR A 66 10.69 0.61 2.09
CA TYR A 66 11.42 -0.31 2.97
C TYR A 66 10.73 -0.57 4.31
N GLY A 67 10.02 0.42 4.85
CA GLY A 67 9.23 0.31 6.08
C GLY A 67 7.81 -0.20 5.83
N GLY A 68 7.23 0.14 4.67
CA GLY A 68 5.92 -0.31 4.20
C GLY A 68 4.73 0.36 4.90
N LEU A 69 3.55 0.21 4.30
CA LEU A 69 2.28 0.74 4.80
C LEU A 69 1.52 -0.34 5.58
N THR A 70 1.10 -0.07 6.81
CA THR A 70 0.28 -1.02 7.58
C THR A 70 -1.08 -1.22 6.92
N ILE A 71 -1.44 -2.47 6.63
CA ILE A 71 -2.76 -2.82 6.10
C ILE A 71 -3.73 -2.85 7.30
N PRO A 72 -4.85 -2.12 7.26
CA PRO A 72 -5.84 -2.17 8.33
C PRO A 72 -6.51 -3.54 8.38
N ASP A 73 -7.14 -3.84 9.51
CA ASP A 73 -7.94 -5.06 9.62
C ASP A 73 -9.13 -4.99 8.64
N LEU A 74 -9.15 -5.92 7.69
CA LEU A 74 -10.24 -6.08 6.74
C LEU A 74 -11.17 -7.17 7.30
N GLN A 75 -12.48 -6.93 7.37
CA GLN A 75 -13.42 -7.92 7.88
C GLN A 75 -14.17 -8.63 6.75
N GLY A 76 -14.21 -9.96 6.81
CA GLY A 76 -14.87 -10.80 5.80
C GLY A 76 -13.99 -11.13 4.59
N ASP A 77 -14.59 -11.91 3.68
CA ASP A 77 -13.97 -12.33 2.42
C ASP A 77 -14.09 -11.25 1.35
N TYR A 78 -13.24 -11.34 0.32
CA TYR A 78 -13.23 -10.51 -0.89
C TYR A 78 -13.12 -9.01 -0.63
N GLN A 79 -12.31 -8.63 0.36
CA GLN A 79 -12.13 -7.23 0.75
C GLN A 79 -11.00 -6.57 -0.05
N SER A 80 -11.13 -5.26 -0.26
CA SER A 80 -10.11 -4.44 -0.90
C SER A 80 -10.00 -3.08 -0.22
N ILE A 81 -8.80 -2.50 -0.31
CA ILE A 81 -8.54 -1.13 0.12
C ILE A 81 -7.61 -0.44 -0.86
N THR A 82 -7.77 0.87 -1.00
CA THR A 82 -6.99 1.69 -1.89
C THR A 82 -6.45 2.91 -1.17
N TRP A 83 -5.27 3.37 -1.58
CA TRP A 83 -4.66 4.60 -1.07
C TRP A 83 -4.21 5.49 -2.21
N ARG A 84 -4.45 6.79 -2.04
CA ARG A 84 -3.86 7.84 -2.87
C ARG A 84 -2.67 8.44 -2.14
N ILE A 85 -1.56 8.59 -2.84
CA ILE A 85 -0.30 9.07 -2.29
C ILE A 85 0.12 10.28 -3.10
N LYS A 86 0.52 11.37 -2.42
CA LYS A 86 0.96 12.61 -3.06
C LYS A 86 2.23 13.14 -2.43
N SER A 87 3.20 13.54 -3.24
CA SER A 87 4.39 14.21 -2.76
C SER A 87 4.04 15.54 -2.11
N VAL A 88 4.77 15.90 -1.05
CA VAL A 88 4.61 17.15 -0.30
C VAL A 88 5.82 18.05 -0.52
#